data_AF-A0A3M1A8H0-F1
#
_entry.id   AF-A0A3M1A8H0-F1
#
_cell.length_a   1.000
_cell.length_b   1.000
_cell.length_c   1.000
_cell.angle_alpha   90.00
_cell.angle_beta   90.00
_cell.angle_gamma   90.00
#
_symmetry.space_group_name_H-M   'P 1'
#
loop_
_entity.id
_entity.type
_entity.pdbx_description
1 polymer ?
#
loop_
_entity_poly.entity_id
_entity_poly.type
_entity_poly.pdbx_seq_one_letter_code
_entity_poly.pdbx_strand_id
1 'polypeptide(L)'
;MWGGPHIELHVLGDSASVEYDCAHGTIQEPLRPDRRGQFSAQGIHVLEHGGPVREGEPLDKHPAKYKGWTDGQTMTLSIILTDTGEPVGTFKLTRNQAGKLMKCL
;
A
#
# COMPACT_ATOMS: atom_id res chain seq x y z
N MET A 1 8.67 -8.04 5.32
CA MET A 1 8.61 -6.57 5.41
C MET A 1 9.34 -5.97 4.23
N TRP A 2 8.78 -4.91 3.66
CA TRP A 2 9.36 -4.10 2.60
C TRP A 2 9.19 -2.63 2.99
N GLY A 3 10.22 -1.82 2.81
CA GLY A 3 10.20 -0.43 3.24
C GLY A 3 10.90 0.48 2.25
N GLY A 4 10.44 1.73 2.18
CA GLY A 4 11.02 2.76 1.35
C GLY A 4 10.63 4.16 1.84
N PRO A 5 11.02 5.22 1.11
CA PRO A 5 10.52 6.56 1.38
C PRO A 5 8.99 6.60 1.27
N HIS A 6 8.33 7.13 2.29
CA HIS A 6 6.88 7.39 2.31
C HIS A 6 5.99 6.14 2.27
N ILE A 7 6.56 4.94 2.45
CA ILE A 7 5.81 3.68 2.41
C ILE A 7 6.43 2.58 3.27
N GLU A 8 5.56 1.79 3.89
CA GLU A 8 5.88 0.49 4.47
C GLU A 8 4.87 -0.57 4.03
N LEU A 9 5.33 -1.79 3.75
CA LEU A 9 4.50 -2.92 3.35
C LEU A 9 4.87 -4.17 4.16
N HIS A 10 3.87 -4.76 4.81
CA HIS A 10 3.96 -6.03 5.52
C HIS A 10 3.16 -7.09 4.80
N VAL A 11 3.85 -8.09 4.26
CA VAL A 11 3.21 -9.23 3.60
C VAL A 11 2.92 -10.30 4.64
N LEU A 12 1.65 -10.69 4.74
CA LEU A 12 1.07 -11.59 5.73
C LEU A 12 0.44 -12.80 5.03
N GLY A 13 1.28 -13.68 4.47
CA GLY A 13 0.81 -14.91 3.80
C GLY A 13 -0.17 -14.65 2.66
N ASP A 14 -1.46 -14.64 2.99
CA ASP A 14 -2.58 -14.43 2.07
C ASP A 14 -3.07 -12.97 1.96
N SER A 15 -2.50 -12.05 2.74
CA SER A 15 -2.82 -10.62 2.70
C SER A 15 -1.57 -9.76 2.83
N ALA A 16 -1.72 -8.45 2.73
CA ALA A 16 -0.67 -7.52 3.13
C ALA A 16 -1.27 -6.24 3.71
N SER A 17 -0.59 -5.62 4.67
CA SER A 17 -0.89 -4.24 5.09
C SER A 17 0.12 -3.29 4.48
N VAL A 18 -0.34 -2.10 4.11
CA VAL A 18 0.48 -1.03 3.59
C VAL A 18 0.19 0.25 4.35
N GLU A 19 1.23 0.97 4.70
CA GLU A 19 1.14 2.28 5.34
C GLU A 19 1.84 3.33 4.49
N TYR A 20 1.21 4.50 4.42
CA TYR A 20 1.70 5.69 3.74
C TYR A 20 1.74 6.86 4.73
N ASP A 21 2.24 7.99 4.23
CA ASP A 21 2.29 9.25 4.96
C ASP A 21 0.89 9.74 5.38
N CYS A 22 -0.08 9.80 4.47
CA CYS A 22 -1.44 10.29 4.75
C CYS A 22 -2.53 9.21 4.63
N ALA A 23 -2.16 7.93 4.64
CA ALA A 23 -3.12 6.86 4.39
C ALA A 23 -2.60 5.52 4.89
N HIS A 24 -3.49 4.53 4.94
CA HIS A 24 -3.11 3.13 5.02
C HIS A 24 -3.96 2.29 4.07
N GLY A 25 -3.63 1.01 3.93
CA GLY A 25 -4.40 0.10 3.13
C GLY A 25 -4.19 -1.36 3.49
N THR A 26 -5.07 -2.19 2.95
CA THR A 26 -5.01 -3.64 3.07
C THR A 26 -5.14 -4.26 1.70
N ILE A 27 -4.21 -5.15 1.36
CA ILE A 27 -4.27 -6.00 0.17
C ILE A 27 -4.94 -7.30 0.61
N GLN A 28 -6.07 -7.61 -0.01
CA GLN A 28 -6.95 -8.72 0.37
C GLN A 28 -6.62 -10.02 -0.37
N GLU A 29 -5.58 -9.99 -1.21
CA GLU A 29 -5.13 -11.11 -2.01
C GLU A 29 -3.62 -11.35 -1.81
N PRO A 30 -3.15 -12.60 -1.98
CA PRO A 30 -1.73 -12.91 -1.91
C PRO A 30 -0.95 -12.19 -3.02
N LEU A 31 0.17 -11.55 -2.68
CA LEU A 31 1.08 -10.99 -3.66
C LEU A 31 1.83 -12.11 -4.38
N ARG A 32 1.41 -12.42 -5.61
CA ARG A 32 2.00 -13.49 -6.44
C ARG A 32 2.66 -12.90 -7.70
N PRO A 33 3.96 -12.57 -7.63
CA PRO A 33 4.73 -12.21 -8.82
C PRO A 33 4.74 -13.34 -9.85
N ASP A 34 4.55 -13.00 -11.11
CA ASP A 34 4.71 -13.91 -12.24
C ASP A 34 6.20 -14.17 -12.56
N ARG A 35 6.48 -14.90 -13.65
CA ARG A 35 7.85 -15.19 -14.09
C ARG A 35 8.66 -13.95 -14.48
N ARG A 36 8.01 -12.81 -14.71
CA ARG A 36 8.62 -11.51 -15.01
C ARG A 36 8.72 -10.64 -13.77
N GLY A 37 8.30 -11.12 -12.60
CA GLY A 37 8.27 -10.39 -11.34
C GLY A 37 7.07 -9.47 -11.17
N GLN A 38 6.11 -9.49 -12.11
CA GLN A 38 4.95 -8.60 -12.09
C GLN A 38 3.82 -9.19 -11.25
N PHE A 39 3.11 -8.36 -10.48
CA PHE A 39 1.93 -8.76 -9.75
C PHE A 39 0.84 -7.70 -9.81
N SER A 40 -0.39 -8.14 -9.57
CA SER A 40 -1.55 -7.29 -9.38
C SER A 40 -2.42 -7.91 -8.30
N ALA A 41 -2.87 -7.09 -7.36
CA ALA A 41 -3.75 -7.52 -6.28
C ALA A 41 -4.80 -6.44 -5.97
N GLN A 42 -5.97 -6.86 -5.48
CA GLN A 42 -7.01 -5.97 -5.01
C GLN A 42 -6.93 -5.73 -3.51
N GLY A 43 -7.47 -4.60 -3.08
CA GLY A 43 -7.52 -4.24 -1.68
C GLY A 43 -8.30 -2.96 -1.41
N ILE A 44 -8.10 -2.41 -0.22
CA ILE A 44 -8.75 -1.21 0.28
C ILE A 44 -7.69 -0.18 0.64
N HIS A 45 -7.91 1.06 0.19
CA HIS A 45 -7.19 2.25 0.60
C HIS A 45 -8.05 3.05 1.57
N VAL A 46 -7.45 3.57 2.63
CA VAL A 46 -8.12 4.43 3.62
C VAL A 46 -7.32 5.71 3.74
N LEU A 47 -7.96 6.84 3.41
CA LEU A 47 -7.34 8.15 3.56
C LEU A 47 -7.36 8.52 5.06
N GLU A 48 -6.22 8.94 5.57
CA GLU A 48 -6.08 9.45 6.94
C GLU A 48 -6.19 10.98 6.93
N HIS A 49 -6.72 11.52 8.01
CA HIS A 49 -6.79 12.96 8.23
C HIS A 49 -6.03 13.35 9.50
N GLY A 50 -5.60 14.61 9.56
CA GLY A 50 -5.02 15.20 10.76
C GLY A 50 -5.99 15.18 11.94
N GLY A 51 -5.44 14.99 13.14
CA GLY A 51 -6.18 15.03 14.40
C GLY A 51 -6.71 13.67 14.88
N PRO A 52 -7.32 13.62 16.08
CA PRO A 52 -7.86 12.39 16.65
C PRO A 52 -9.04 11.86 15.80
N VAL A 53 -9.00 10.57 15.48
CA VAL A 53 -10.15 9.86 14.92
C VAL A 53 -11.22 9.72 16.00
N ARG A 54 -12.46 10.15 15.72
CA ARG A 54 -13.57 9.98 16.67
C ARG A 54 -14.12 8.57 16.61
N GLU A 55 -14.59 8.06 17.74
CA GLU A 55 -15.31 6.79 17.77
C GLU A 55 -16.58 6.88 16.88
N GLY A 56 -16.69 6.00 15.89
CA GLY A 56 -17.78 5.98 14.92
C GLY A 56 -17.62 6.93 13.72
N GLU A 57 -16.48 7.61 13.59
CA GLU A 57 -16.17 8.41 12.40
C GLU A 57 -16.11 7.51 11.16
N PRO A 58 -16.87 7.83 10.09
CA PRO A 58 -16.81 7.06 8.86
C PRO A 58 -15.44 7.24 8.23
N LEU A 59 -14.74 6.12 8.06
CA LEU A 59 -13.44 6.09 7.38
C LEU A 59 -13.63 6.38 5.89
N ASP A 60 -12.75 7.22 5.34
CA ASP A 60 -12.71 7.52 3.92
C ASP A 60 -12.06 6.35 3.15
N LYS A 61 -12.88 5.36 2.80
CA LYS A 61 -12.45 4.06 2.26
C LYS A 61 -12.74 3.97 0.77
N HIS A 62 -11.72 3.58 0.02
CA HIS A 62 -11.80 3.36 -1.42
C HIS A 62 -11.28 1.96 -1.81
N PRO A 63 -11.92 1.27 -2.77
CA PRO A 63 -11.34 0.08 -3.37
C PRO A 63 -10.10 0.46 -4.19
N ALA A 64 -9.04 -0.32 -4.08
CA ALA A 64 -7.75 -0.01 -4.69
C ALA A 64 -7.14 -1.22 -5.39
N LYS A 65 -6.41 -0.93 -6.47
CA LYS A 65 -5.60 -1.89 -7.21
C LYS A 65 -4.12 -1.63 -6.98
N TYR A 66 -3.44 -2.66 -6.50
CA TYR A 66 -2.02 -2.68 -6.21
C TYR A 66 -1.31 -3.39 -7.35
N LYS A 67 -0.57 -2.64 -8.15
CA LYS A 67 0.25 -3.21 -9.23
C LYS A 67 1.71 -3.04 -8.85
N GLY A 68 2.50 -4.08 -9.06
CA GLY A 68 3.92 -3.94 -8.80
C GLY A 68 4.78 -4.88 -9.60
N TRP A 69 6.07 -4.64 -9.44
CA TRP A 69 7.14 -5.47 -9.97
C TRP A 69 8.19 -5.67 -8.88
N THR A 70 8.77 -6.86 -8.80
CA THR A 70 9.88 -7.13 -7.89
C THR A 70 10.86 -8.14 -8.49
N ASP A 71 12.14 -7.94 -8.20
CA ASP A 71 13.23 -8.92 -8.43
C ASP A 71 13.51 -9.79 -7.19
N GLY A 72 12.70 -9.66 -6.13
CA GLY A 72 12.88 -10.35 -4.85
C GLY A 72 13.70 -9.58 -3.82
N GLN A 73 14.36 -8.48 -4.22
CA GLN A 73 15.13 -7.58 -3.34
C GLN A 73 14.60 -6.15 -3.36
N THR A 74 14.22 -5.66 -4.54
CA THR A 74 13.61 -4.36 -4.79
C THR A 74 12.18 -4.55 -5.30
N MET A 75 11.32 -3.58 -5.02
CA MET A 75 9.94 -3.58 -5.47
C MET A 75 9.55 -2.19 -5.94
N THR A 76 8.87 -2.11 -7.08
CA THR A 76 8.07 -0.94 -7.47
C THR A 76 6.61 -1.26 -7.23
N LEU A 77 5.90 -0.40 -6.52
CA LEU A 77 4.48 -0.57 -6.20
C LEU A 77 3.72 0.69 -6.61
N SER A 78 2.71 0.53 -7.46
CA SER A 78 1.78 1.57 -7.88
C SER A 78 0.38 1.26 -7.36
N ILE A 79 -0.29 2.27 -6.81
CA ILE A 79 -1.64 2.15 -6.26
C ILE A 79 -2.59 3.08 -7.02
N ILE A 80 -3.75 2.55 -7.41
CA ILE A 80 -4.81 3.27 -8.11
C ILE A 80 -6.14 2.96 -7.44
N LEU A 81 -6.93 3.98 -7.14
CA LEU A 81 -8.30 3.82 -6.65
C LEU A 81 -9.19 3.36 -7.81
N THR A 82 -9.91 2.27 -7.64
CA THR A 82 -10.66 1.63 -8.75
C THR A 82 -12.03 2.23 -8.99
N ASP A 83 -12.58 2.93 -8.02
CA ASP A 83 -13.85 3.65 -8.09
C ASP A 83 -13.71 5.00 -8.79
N THR A 84 -12.61 5.72 -8.57
CA THR A 84 -12.35 7.03 -9.20
C THR A 84 -11.36 6.96 -10.37
N GLY A 85 -10.52 5.93 -10.43
CA GLY A 85 -9.38 5.83 -11.34
C GLY A 85 -8.17 6.67 -10.92
N GLU A 86 -8.22 7.31 -9.75
CA GLU A 86 -7.18 8.21 -9.27
C GLU A 86 -5.90 7.45 -8.87
N PRO A 87 -4.71 7.85 -9.37
CA PRO A 87 -3.45 7.30 -8.90
C PRO A 87 -3.09 7.87 -7.53
N VAL A 88 -2.94 6.99 -6.53
CA VAL A 88 -2.46 7.38 -5.19
C VAL A 88 -0.95 7.68 -5.24
N GLY A 89 -0.19 6.86 -5.98
CA GLY A 89 1.24 7.05 -6.10
C GLY A 89 1.99 5.83 -6.61
N THR A 90 3.30 6.00 -6.82
CA THR A 90 4.24 4.91 -7.12
C THR A 90 5.45 5.00 -6.22
N PHE A 91 5.78 3.90 -5.56
CA PHE A 91 6.79 3.83 -4.53
C PHE A 91 7.84 2.77 -4.84
N LYS A 92 9.05 2.98 -4.33
CA LYS A 92 10.14 2.01 -4.37
C LYS A 92 10.39 1.47 -2.97
N LEU A 93 10.36 0.15 -2.83
CA LEU A 93 10.59 -0.54 -1.57
C LEU A 93 11.78 -1.49 -1.69
N THR A 94 12.45 -1.70 -0.56
CA THR A 94 13.53 -2.68 -0.42
C THR A 94 13.12 -3.73 0.61
N ARG A 95 13.39 -4.99 0.30
CA ARG A 95 13.10 -6.11 1.20
C ARG A 95 13.90 -5.97 2.50
N ASN A 96 13.27 -6.32 3.62
CA ASN A 96 13.85 -6.27 4.96
C ASN A 96 14.34 -4.88 5.40
N GLN A 97 13.80 -3.82 4.81
CA GLN A 97 13.98 -2.45 5.30
C GLN A 97 12.67 -1.96 5.93
N ALA A 98 12.80 -1.13 6.96
CA ALA A 98 11.69 -0.37 7.52
C ALA A 98 11.33 0.80 6.60
N GLY A 99 10.04 1.15 6.57
CA GLY A 99 9.54 2.33 5.89
C GLY A 99 10.00 3.62 6.57
N LYS A 100 10.09 4.68 5.78
CA LYS A 100 10.37 6.04 6.27
C LYS A 100 9.11 6.88 6.08
N LEU A 101 8.16 6.71 6.99
CA LEU A 101 6.87 7.41 6.97
C LEU A 101 7.00 8.81 7.58
N MET A 102 6.34 9.78 6.97
CA MET A 102 6.12 11.12 7.51
C MET A 102 4.62 11.36 7.59
N LYS A 103 4.02 11.18 8.77
CA LYS A 103 2.58 11.31 8.93
C LYS A 103 2.10 12.73 8.64
N CYS A 104 1.03 12.83 7.87
CA CYS A 104 0.42 14.10 7.50
C CYS A 104 -0.29 14.74 8.70
N LEU A 105 -0.15 16.06 8.84
CA LEU A 105 -0.68 16.87 9.95
C LEU A 105 -2.02 17.51 9.61
#